data_AF-A0A645DF81-F1
#
_entry.id   AF-A0A645DF81-F1
#
_cell.length_a   1.000
_cell.length_b   1.000
_cell.length_c   1.000
_cell.angle_alpha   90.00
_cell.angle_beta   90.00
_cell.angle_gamma   90.00
#
_symmetry.space_group_name_H-M   'P 1'
#
loop_
_entity.id
_entity.type
_entity.pdbx_description
1 polymer ?
#
loop_
_entity_poly.entity_id
_entity_poly.type
_entity_poly.pdbx_seq_one_letter_code
_entity_poly.pdbx_strand_id
1 'polypeptide(L)'
;MLHLERSLNFYREALGLHEARRVERPEFTLIYLEDGVTGFQLELTWLKERTGAYDLGEAEFHLAFAVDDYAGALAHHRAMGCVAMENSAMGIYFITDPDGYWLEIVPAK
;
A
#
# COMPACT_ATOMS: atom_id res chain seq x y z
N MET A 1 -6.57 3.50 -8.45
CA MET A 1 -6.35 4.80 -7.81
C MET A 1 -7.28 5.88 -8.34
N LEU A 2 -8.17 6.38 -7.48
CA LEU A 2 -9.01 7.56 -7.72
C LEU A 2 -8.35 8.88 -7.26
N HIS A 3 -7.67 8.85 -6.11
CA HIS A 3 -7.11 10.05 -5.48
C HIS A 3 -5.61 9.86 -5.21
N LEU A 4 -4.77 10.34 -6.13
CA LEU A 4 -3.31 10.16 -6.07
C LEU A 4 -2.71 10.57 -4.72
N GLU A 5 -2.96 11.80 -4.26
CA GLU A 5 -2.40 12.30 -3.00
C GLU A 5 -2.82 11.48 -1.77
N ARG A 6 -4.04 10.94 -1.76
CA ARG A 6 -4.52 10.10 -0.66
C ARG A 6 -3.72 8.81 -0.59
N SER A 7 -3.43 8.19 -1.74
CA SER A 7 -2.63 6.96 -1.80
C SER A 7 -1.16 7.22 -1.50
N LEU A 8 -0.57 8.31 -2.03
CA LEU A 8 0.83 8.66 -1.69
C LEU A 8 1.01 8.90 -0.19
N ASN A 9 0.09 9.64 0.43
CA ASN A 9 0.10 9.85 1.88
C ASN A 9 -0.06 8.51 2.62
N PHE A 10 -1.00 7.65 2.20
CA PHE A 10 -1.16 6.34 2.82
C PHE A 10 0.12 5.51 2.77
N TYR A 11 0.74 5.33 1.60
CA TYR A 11 1.93 4.51 1.45
C TYR A 11 3.13 5.06 2.22
N ARG A 12 3.25 6.39 2.33
CA ARG A 12 4.25 7.04 3.16
C ARG A 12 4.01 6.79 4.66
N GLU A 13 2.80 7.05 5.14
CA GLU A 13 2.50 6.97 6.58
C GLU A 13 2.40 5.51 7.08
N ALA A 14 1.81 4.61 6.30
CA ALA A 14 1.63 3.21 6.68
C ALA A 14 2.91 2.39 6.50
N LEU A 15 3.59 2.55 5.36
CA LEU A 15 4.65 1.64 4.92
C LEU A 15 6.01 2.32 4.74
N GLY A 16 6.13 3.62 5.01
CA GLY A 16 7.37 4.36 4.84
C GLY A 16 7.82 4.52 3.38
N LEU A 17 6.96 4.20 2.41
CA LEU A 17 7.33 4.27 1.00
C LEU A 17 7.34 5.72 0.52
N HIS A 18 8.28 6.06 -0.33
CA HIS A 18 8.43 7.39 -0.90
C HIS A 18 8.61 7.34 -2.42
N GLU A 19 8.30 8.46 -3.09
CA GLU A 19 8.41 8.57 -4.54
C GLU A 19 9.88 8.55 -4.98
N ALA A 20 10.23 7.51 -5.73
CA ALA A 20 11.53 7.34 -6.37
C ALA A 20 11.58 8.02 -7.73
N ARG A 21 10.48 7.86 -8.49
CA ARG A 21 10.38 8.28 -9.89
C ARG A 21 8.94 8.57 -10.27
N ARG A 22 8.75 9.55 -11.14
CA ARG A 22 7.46 9.88 -11.75
C ARG A 22 7.56 10.02 -13.25
N VAL A 23 6.52 9.55 -13.94
CA VAL A 23 6.37 9.68 -15.39
C VAL A 23 5.01 10.30 -15.67
N GLU A 24 5.02 11.53 -16.18
CA GLU A 24 3.79 12.24 -16.53
C GLU A 24 3.46 12.07 -18.02
N ARG A 25 2.20 11.76 -18.31
CA ARG A 25 1.60 11.72 -19.65
C ARG A 25 0.29 12.51 -19.66
N PRO A 26 -0.21 12.91 -20.84
CA PRO A 26 -1.51 13.58 -20.92
C PRO A 26 -2.64 12.76 -20.31
N GLU A 27 -2.61 11.43 -20.44
CA GLU A 27 -3.71 10.53 -20.03
C GLU A 27 -3.50 9.93 -18.63
N PHE A 28 -2.24 9.71 -18.23
CA PHE A 28 -1.91 9.05 -16.98
C PHE A 28 -0.64 9.59 -16.31
N THR A 29 -0.46 9.26 -15.04
CA THR A 29 0.80 9.44 -14.31
C THR A 29 1.21 8.11 -13.71
N LEU A 30 2.47 7.73 -13.90
CA LEU A 30 3.09 6.61 -13.19
C LEU A 30 3.93 7.16 -12.04
N ILE A 31 3.78 6.57 -10.86
CA ILE A 31 4.56 6.92 -9.68
C ILE A 31 5.18 5.63 -9.15
N TYR A 32 6.49 5.61 -9.03
CA TYR A 32 7.25 4.49 -8.50
C TYR A 32 7.60 4.79 -7.05
N LEU A 33 7.13 3.95 -6.14
CA LEU A 33 7.39 4.05 -4.71
C LEU A 33 8.44 3.04 -4.28
N GLU A 34 9.35 3.45 -3.40
CA GLU A 34 10.40 2.61 -2.84
C GLU A 34 10.55 2.78 -1.33
N ASP A 35 11.21 1.81 -0.68
CA ASP A 35 11.50 1.82 0.75
C ASP A 35 12.88 2.42 1.07
N GLY A 36 13.71 2.70 0.07
CA GLY A 36 15.08 3.19 0.21
C GLY A 36 16.09 2.15 0.73
N VAL A 37 15.67 0.89 0.87
CA VAL A 37 16.47 -0.21 1.44
C VAL A 37 16.64 -1.33 0.41
N THR A 38 15.57 -1.67 -0.30
CA THR A 38 15.52 -2.69 -1.33
C THR A 38 15.54 -2.07 -2.73
N GLY A 39 15.74 -2.91 -3.75
CA GLY A 39 15.59 -2.50 -5.15
C GLY A 39 14.15 -2.65 -5.68
N PHE A 40 13.19 -2.99 -4.83
CA PHE A 40 11.80 -3.20 -5.25
C PHE A 40 11.08 -1.86 -5.37
N GLN A 41 10.25 -1.72 -6.41
CA GLN A 41 9.41 -0.54 -6.61
C GLN A 41 7.96 -0.94 -6.81
N LEU A 42 7.06 -0.29 -6.06
CA LEU A 42 5.63 -0.35 -6.29
C LEU A 42 5.24 0.72 -7.32
N GLU A 43 4.77 0.31 -8.49
CA GLU A 43 4.27 1.23 -9.51
C GLU A 43 2.78 1.51 -9.31
N LEU A 44 2.44 2.78 -9.09
CA LEU A 44 1.07 3.29 -9.09
C LEU A 44 0.75 3.91 -10.45
N THR A 45 -0.34 3.47 -11.07
CA THR A 45 -0.90 4.11 -12.27
C THR A 45 -2.11 4.96 -11.88
N TRP A 46 -2.02 6.27 -12.12
CA TRP A 46 -3.13 7.20 -11.98
C TRP A 46 -3.67 7.60 -13.34
N LEU A 47 -4.90 7.18 -13.65
CA LEU A 47 -5.61 7.53 -14.88
C LEU A 47 -6.41 8.82 -14.65
N LYS A 48 -6.12 9.89 -15.40
CA LYS A 48 -6.66 11.23 -15.11
C LYS A 48 -8.16 11.37 -15.35
N GLU A 49 -8.71 10.59 -16.27
CA GLU A 49 -10.15 10.59 -16.59
C GLU A 49 -10.97 9.59 -15.76
N ARG A 50 -10.31 8.81 -14.89
CA ARG A 50 -10.99 7.79 -14.09
C ARG A 50 -11.79 8.45 -12.96
N THR A 51 -13.10 8.20 -12.95
CA THR A 51 -14.02 8.72 -11.92
C THR A 51 -14.62 7.64 -11.01
N GLY A 52 -14.56 6.37 -11.40
CA GLY A 52 -15.08 5.23 -10.64
C GLY A 52 -13.98 4.36 -10.04
N ALA A 53 -14.29 3.71 -8.91
CA ALA A 53 -13.40 2.75 -8.26
C ALA A 53 -12.97 1.62 -9.20
N TYR A 54 -11.86 0.97 -8.87
CA TYR A 54 -11.44 -0.24 -9.58
C TYR A 54 -12.23 -1.43 -9.04
N ASP A 55 -12.65 -2.32 -9.95
CA ASP A 55 -13.14 -3.63 -9.57
C ASP A 55 -11.91 -4.51 -9.34
N LEU A 56 -11.67 -4.87 -8.08
CA LEU A 56 -10.54 -5.69 -7.68
C LEU A 56 -10.83 -7.20 -7.81
N GLY A 57 -12.04 -7.57 -8.23
CA GLY A 57 -12.49 -8.95 -8.25
C GLY A 57 -12.41 -9.57 -6.86
N GLU A 58 -11.79 -10.75 -6.77
CA GLU A 58 -11.64 -11.51 -5.53
C GLU A 58 -10.40 -11.15 -4.72
N ALA A 59 -9.51 -10.28 -5.25
CA ALA A 59 -8.27 -9.88 -4.59
C ALA A 59 -7.40 -11.08 -4.11
N GLU A 60 -7.33 -12.16 -4.90
CA GLU A 60 -6.61 -13.40 -4.56
C GLU A 60 -5.10 -13.23 -4.37
N PHE A 61 -4.54 -12.09 -4.78
CA PHE A 61 -3.14 -11.76 -4.55
C PHE A 61 -3.01 -10.46 -3.76
N HIS A 62 -1.97 -10.40 -2.93
CA HIS A 62 -1.60 -9.24 -2.15
C HIS A 62 -0.07 -9.12 -2.11
N LEU A 63 0.40 -7.91 -1.85
CA LEU A 63 1.80 -7.64 -1.59
C LEU A 63 2.09 -7.77 -0.10
N ALA A 64 3.15 -8.50 0.26
CA ALA A 64 3.57 -8.67 1.64
C ALA A 64 4.74 -7.75 1.99
N PHE A 65 4.70 -7.16 3.18
CA PHE A 65 5.75 -6.31 3.74
C PHE A 65 6.24 -6.89 5.06
N ALA A 66 7.55 -7.09 5.16
CA ALA A 66 8.19 -7.49 6.39
C ALA A 66 8.49 -6.27 7.27
N VAL A 67 8.21 -6.38 8.56
CA VAL A 67 8.48 -5.31 9.55
C VAL A 67 9.28 -5.85 10.73
N ASP A 68 10.25 -5.07 11.18
CA ASP A 68 11.08 -5.43 12.34
C ASP A 68 10.30 -5.31 13.66
N ASP A 69 9.53 -4.23 13.83
CA ASP A 69 8.63 -4.03 14.97
C ASP A 69 7.17 -4.31 14.59
N TYR A 70 6.82 -5.60 14.59
CA TYR A 70 5.47 -6.05 14.24
C TYR A 70 4.38 -5.47 15.17
N ALA A 71 4.64 -5.39 16.47
CA ALA A 71 3.67 -4.89 17.44
C ALA A 71 3.46 -3.38 17.29
N GLY A 72 4.54 -2.62 17.10
CA GLY A 72 4.48 -1.19 16.82
C GLY A 72 3.77 -0.89 15.51
N ALA A 73 4.08 -1.63 14.44
CA ALA A 73 3.41 -1.50 13.15
C ALA A 73 1.90 -1.77 13.26
N LEU A 74 1.49 -2.84 13.96
CA LEU A 74 0.08 -3.15 14.15
C LEU A 74 -0.65 -2.04 14.95
N ALA A 75 -0.02 -1.54 16.02
CA ALA A 75 -0.60 -0.44 16.80
C ALA A 75 -0.77 0.84 15.97
N HIS A 76 0.22 1.17 15.14
CA HIS A 76 0.18 2.30 14.22
C HIS A 76 -0.92 2.16 13.17
N HIS A 77 -1.00 1.01 12.50
CA HIS A 77 -2.04 0.74 11.51
C HIS A 77 -3.46 0.72 12.11
N ARG A 78 -3.62 0.26 13.35
CA ARG A 78 -4.90 0.39 14.08
C ARG A 78 -5.25 1.85 14.34
N ALA A 79 -4.29 2.68 14.72
CA ALA A 79 -4.52 4.12 14.92
C ALA A 79 -4.86 4.84 13.60
N MET A 80 -4.29 4.39 12.48
CA MET A 80 -4.66 4.85 11.14
C MET A 80 -6.03 4.34 10.69
N GLY A 81 -6.60 3.33 11.36
CA GLY A 81 -7.88 2.73 11.01
C GLY A 81 -7.86 1.94 9.70
N CYS A 82 -6.70 1.41 9.29
CA CYS A 82 -6.54 0.71 8.01
C CYS A 82 -6.40 -0.81 8.12
N VAL A 83 -6.41 -1.38 9.34
CA VAL A 83 -6.39 -2.83 9.54
C VAL A 83 -7.69 -3.45 9.03
N ALA A 84 -7.58 -4.34 8.04
CA ALA A 84 -8.70 -5.04 7.43
C ALA A 84 -8.99 -6.39 8.12
N MET A 85 -7.93 -7.12 8.49
CA MET A 85 -8.04 -8.43 9.12
C MET A 85 -6.79 -8.75 9.93
N GLU A 86 -6.95 -9.41 11.08
CA GLU A 86 -5.85 -9.95 11.87
C GLU A 86 -5.94 -11.48 11.91
N ASN A 87 -4.82 -12.17 11.65
CA ASN A 87 -4.74 -13.62 11.73
C ASN A 87 -3.63 -14.02 12.72
N SER A 88 -3.98 -13.97 14.01
CA SER A 88 -3.07 -14.30 15.11
C SER A 88 -2.53 -15.72 15.06
N ALA A 89 -3.25 -16.66 14.44
CA ALA A 89 -2.81 -18.05 14.30
C ALA A 89 -1.61 -18.19 13.34
N MET A 90 -1.57 -17.36 12.31
CA MET A 90 -0.46 -17.29 11.35
C MET A 90 0.58 -16.23 11.70
N GLY A 91 0.30 -15.35 12.66
CA GLY A 91 1.21 -14.28 13.06
C GLY A 91 1.33 -13.17 12.02
N ILE A 92 0.24 -12.89 11.29
CA ILE A 92 0.16 -11.89 10.22
C ILE A 92 -1.10 -11.03 10.38
N TYR A 93 -1.13 -9.88 9.71
CA TYR A 93 -2.35 -9.09 9.53
C TYR A 93 -2.37 -8.42 8.17
N PHE A 94 -3.53 -7.91 7.79
CA PHE A 94 -3.76 -7.22 6.54
C PHE A 94 -4.20 -5.79 6.80
N ILE A 95 -3.65 -4.86 6.03
CA ILE A 95 -4.16 -3.51 5.91
C ILE A 95 -4.79 -3.34 4.53
N THR A 96 -5.72 -2.40 4.39
CA THR A 96 -6.27 -2.02 3.10
C THR A 96 -5.81 -0.62 2.73
N ASP A 97 -5.38 -0.47 1.48
CA ASP A 97 -5.03 0.83 0.93
C ASP A 97 -6.30 1.68 0.64
N PRO A 98 -6.14 2.96 0.28
CA PRO A 98 -7.25 3.85 -0.03
C PRO A 98 -8.19 3.40 -1.15
N ASP A 99 -7.74 2.52 -2.04
CA ASP A 99 -8.46 2.00 -3.20
C ASP A 99 -8.96 0.55 -3.01
N GLY A 100 -8.69 -0.06 -1.85
CA GLY A 100 -9.18 -1.38 -1.44
C GLY A 100 -8.19 -2.53 -1.63
N TYR A 101 -6.95 -2.27 -2.07
CA TYR A 101 -5.93 -3.31 -2.20
C TYR A 101 -5.50 -3.81 -0.82
N TRP A 102 -5.42 -5.13 -0.67
CA TRP A 102 -4.93 -5.75 0.56
C TRP A 102 -3.41 -5.83 0.54
N LEU A 103 -2.82 -5.48 1.67
CA LEU A 103 -1.37 -5.52 1.90
C LEU A 103 -1.14 -6.34 3.16
N GLU A 104 -0.34 -7.38 3.06
CA GLU A 104 -0.05 -8.29 4.16
C GLU A 104 1.17 -7.78 4.93
N ILE A 105 1.07 -7.75 6.25
CA ILE A 105 2.18 -7.41 7.12
C ILE A 105 2.63 -8.65 7.86
N VAL A 106 3.92 -8.94 7.74
CA VAL A 106 4.57 -10.11 8.34
C VAL A 106 5.74 -9.65 9.21
N PRO A 107 6.09 -10.36 10.30
CA PRO A 107 7.31 -10.07 11.03
C PRO A 107 8.55 -10.38 10.16
N ALA A 108 9.60 -9.58 10.31
CA ALA A 108 10.91 -9.89 9.75
C ALA A 108 11.43 -11.25 10.30
N LYS A 109 12.24 -11.95 9.49
CA LYS A 109 12.80 -13.26 9.84
C LYS A 109 14.05 -13.15 10.71
#